data_AF-A0ABD4DNS5-F1
#
_entry.id   AF-A0ABD4DNS5-F1
#
_cell.length_a   1.000
_cell.length_b   1.000
_cell.length_c   1.000
_cell.angle_alpha   90.00
_cell.angle_beta   90.00
_cell.angle_gamma   90.00
#
_symmetry.space_group_name_H-M   'P 1'
#
loop_
_entity.id
_entity.type
_entity.pdbx_description
1 polymer ?
#
loop_
_entity_poly.entity_id
_entity_poly.type
_entity_poly.pdbx_seq_one_letter_code
_entity_poly.pdbx_strand_id
1 'polypeptide(L)'
;MSNNYFSDKIATFNFDQFYTKKRRILFHSTLWLLFATFLLLSYILAYDIPPLHSLILTLRMTICNMAVFYTFFYILLPRIFEGGKIKTIVLLLLSIPFCIYLWMAFTYFITLIYNNFGFDIPTGELKGVISKAAEQNFAQALSFRRVLSQIIIVISLLSPFFFVKILFEIFRMYNRTLKLKEQKMKVEIQNINMEKDFLKAQLNPHFLFNTLNNLYGLAIKKDNQTPEVILNLSEMMSYTLYESNTDKVSLYKELDFIKNYFELEKMRYPADNNIQISISNEDRNSGLYIAPLLTFSCIENAFKYGLRSSKEQFIFLNIKTEKNTFYFQLENDIEKINQGISVGGIGLENMRKRLVLLYPDQHELQIENTENRFKVTLKIVLEN
;
A
#
# COMPACT_ATOMS: atom_id res chain seq x y z
N MET A 1 -11.30 10.84 -25.10
CA MET A 1 -11.41 11.16 -23.66
C MET A 1 -12.77 11.78 -23.41
N SER A 2 -13.80 10.99 -23.08
CA SER A 2 -15.10 11.56 -22.69
C SER A 2 -15.00 12.00 -21.22
N ASN A 3 -14.99 13.31 -21.00
CA ASN A 3 -15.02 13.91 -19.67
C ASN A 3 -16.37 13.57 -19.02
N ASN A 4 -16.42 12.52 -18.20
CA ASN A 4 -17.61 12.18 -17.43
C ASN A 4 -17.70 13.15 -16.24
N TYR A 5 -18.20 14.35 -16.50
CA TYR A 5 -18.42 15.40 -15.49
C TYR A 5 -19.04 14.88 -14.19
N PHE A 6 -19.99 13.93 -14.31
CA PHE A 6 -20.62 13.29 -13.17
C PHE A 6 -19.69 12.34 -12.41
N SER A 7 -18.85 11.53 -13.08
CA SER A 7 -17.91 10.67 -12.36
C SER A 7 -16.87 11.49 -11.61
N ASP A 8 -16.41 12.58 -12.20
CA ASP A 8 -15.37 13.42 -11.61
C ASP A 8 -15.89 14.24 -10.42
N LYS A 9 -17.12 14.76 -10.52
CA LYS A 9 -17.78 15.41 -9.37
C LYS A 9 -18.09 14.44 -8.23
N ILE A 10 -18.49 13.21 -8.55
CA ILE A 10 -18.74 12.18 -7.53
C ILE A 10 -17.42 11.74 -6.87
N ALA A 11 -16.36 11.54 -7.66
CA ALA A 11 -15.04 11.16 -7.17
C ALA A 11 -14.41 12.25 -6.26
N THR A 12 -14.61 13.53 -6.61
CA THR A 12 -14.12 14.67 -5.81
C THR A 12 -14.99 14.98 -4.59
N PHE A 13 -16.20 14.43 -4.51
CA PHE A 13 -17.10 14.65 -3.38
C PHE A 13 -16.62 13.91 -2.12
N ASN A 14 -16.16 14.66 -1.13
CA ASN A 14 -15.76 14.08 0.16
C ASN A 14 -16.98 13.80 1.05
N PHE A 15 -17.55 12.62 0.88
CA PHE A 15 -18.75 12.21 1.58
C PHE A 15 -18.64 12.23 3.11
N ASP A 16 -17.50 11.78 3.68
CA ASP A 16 -17.32 11.77 5.14
C ASP A 16 -17.18 13.19 5.71
N GLN A 17 -16.59 14.11 4.96
CA GLN A 17 -16.55 15.53 5.33
C GLN A 17 -17.92 16.19 5.17
N PHE A 18 -18.72 15.74 4.18
CA PHE A 18 -20.08 16.21 4.01
C PHE A 18 -21.01 15.69 5.12
N TYR A 19 -20.89 14.44 5.54
CA TYR A 19 -21.81 13.80 6.51
C TYR A 19 -21.31 13.89 7.96
N THR A 20 -21.17 15.12 8.45
CA THR A 20 -20.78 15.39 9.84
C THR A 20 -21.89 14.96 10.83
N LYS A 21 -21.55 14.83 12.12
CA LYS A 21 -22.52 14.51 13.19
C LYS A 21 -23.74 15.45 13.19
N LYS A 22 -23.51 16.76 12.98
CA LYS A 22 -24.58 17.77 12.91
C LYS A 22 -25.51 17.52 11.72
N ARG A 23 -24.95 17.31 10.53
CA ARG A 23 -25.74 17.04 9.31
C ARG A 23 -26.47 15.70 9.39
N ARG A 24 -25.87 14.68 10.01
CA ARG A 24 -26.55 13.42 10.30
C ARG A 24 -27.79 13.64 11.16
N ILE A 25 -27.68 14.38 12.26
CA ILE A 25 -28.83 14.69 13.12
C ILE A 25 -29.90 15.41 12.30
N LEU A 26 -29.51 16.45 11.55
CA LEU A 26 -30.43 17.19 10.69
C LEU A 26 -31.17 16.29 9.68
N PHE A 27 -30.45 15.42 8.95
CA PHE A 27 -31.07 14.51 7.98
C PHE A 27 -32.07 13.55 8.63
N HIS A 28 -31.73 12.95 9.78
CA HIS A 28 -32.62 12.04 10.49
C HIS A 28 -33.83 12.79 11.07
N SER A 29 -33.63 13.96 11.66
CA SER A 29 -34.72 14.80 12.18
C SER A 29 -35.68 15.22 11.06
N THR A 30 -35.17 15.67 9.91
CA THR A 30 -35.99 16.04 8.76
C THR A 30 -36.75 14.83 8.20
N LEU A 31 -36.10 13.67 8.06
CA LEU A 31 -36.72 12.44 7.59
C LEU A 31 -37.93 12.04 8.45
N TRP A 32 -37.74 12.01 9.78
CA TRP A 32 -38.79 11.63 10.71
C TRP A 32 -39.89 12.68 10.85
N LEU A 33 -39.53 13.97 10.77
CA LEU A 33 -40.51 15.06 10.79
C LEU A 33 -41.40 15.03 9.55
N LEU A 34 -40.83 14.79 8.37
CA LEU A 34 -41.60 14.63 7.12
C LEU A 34 -42.54 13.44 7.21
N PHE A 35 -42.07 12.30 7.72
CA PHE A 35 -42.90 11.12 7.93
C PHE A 35 -44.05 11.37 8.91
N ALA A 36 -43.75 11.95 10.07
CA ALA A 36 -44.76 12.26 11.08
C ALA A 36 -45.81 13.24 10.54
N THR A 37 -45.37 14.26 9.79
CA THR A 37 -46.27 15.22 9.14
C THR A 37 -47.19 14.52 8.13
N PHE A 38 -46.65 13.65 7.26
CA PHE A 38 -47.46 12.93 6.27
C PHE A 38 -48.46 11.96 6.93
N LEU A 39 -48.04 11.23 7.97
CA LEU A 39 -48.93 10.37 8.74
C LEU A 39 -50.05 11.17 9.44
N LEU A 40 -49.70 12.31 10.04
CA LEU A 40 -50.68 13.16 10.71
C LEU A 40 -51.73 13.68 9.73
N LEU A 41 -51.29 14.15 8.56
CA LEU A 41 -52.20 14.59 7.49
C LEU A 41 -53.06 13.43 6.98
N SER A 42 -52.48 12.24 6.81
CA SER A 42 -53.24 11.05 6.41
C SER A 42 -54.33 10.70 7.43
N TYR A 43 -54.03 10.69 8.74
CA TYR A 43 -55.03 10.40 9.76
C TYR A 43 -56.15 11.44 9.82
N ILE A 44 -55.82 12.72 9.68
CA ILE A 44 -56.82 13.80 9.74
C ILE A 44 -57.66 13.85 8.46
N LEU A 45 -57.03 13.82 7.29
CA LEU A 45 -57.69 14.12 6.00
C LEU A 45 -58.23 12.88 5.29
N ALA A 46 -57.59 11.72 5.45
CA ALA A 46 -57.98 10.50 4.73
C ALA A 46 -58.80 9.54 5.59
N TYR A 47 -58.57 9.52 6.91
CA TYR A 47 -59.27 8.64 7.86
C TYR A 47 -60.27 9.36 8.78
N ASP A 48 -60.40 10.69 8.65
CA ASP A 48 -61.31 11.53 9.43
C ASP A 48 -61.17 11.34 10.96
N ILE A 49 -59.93 11.16 11.44
CA ILE A 49 -59.63 10.97 12.86
C ILE A 49 -59.42 12.34 13.53
N PRO A 50 -59.98 12.57 14.75
CA PRO A 50 -59.82 13.83 15.46
C PRO A 50 -58.34 14.20 15.67
N PRO A 51 -57.95 15.49 15.58
CA PRO A 51 -56.55 15.90 15.56
C PRO A 51 -55.68 15.37 16.72
N LEU A 52 -56.22 15.35 17.94
CA LEU A 52 -55.50 14.83 19.10
C LEU A 52 -55.22 13.31 18.99
N HIS A 53 -56.20 12.54 18.52
CA HIS A 53 -56.06 11.10 18.34
C HIS A 53 -55.09 10.81 17.19
N SER A 54 -55.20 11.56 16.10
CA SER A 54 -54.28 11.51 14.96
C SER A 54 -52.84 11.79 15.40
N LEU A 55 -52.61 12.79 16.26
CA LEU A 55 -51.29 13.09 16.80
C LEU A 55 -50.72 11.93 17.64
N ILE A 56 -51.54 11.35 18.53
CA ILE A 56 -51.13 10.22 19.39
C ILE A 56 -50.79 8.98 18.55
N LEU A 57 -51.57 8.69 17.50
CA LEU A 57 -51.31 7.60 16.56
C LEU A 57 -50.05 7.85 15.73
N THR A 58 -49.86 9.07 15.24
CA THR A 58 -48.64 9.48 14.53
C THR A 58 -47.41 9.27 15.39
N LEU A 59 -47.41 9.79 16.63
CA LEU A 59 -46.29 9.63 17.56
C LEU A 59 -45.98 8.15 17.82
N ARG A 60 -47.00 7.33 18.09
CA ARG A 60 -46.84 5.87 18.23
C ARG A 60 -46.14 5.28 17.01
N MET A 61 -46.67 5.54 15.82
CA MET A 61 -46.17 4.94 14.58
C MET A 61 -44.75 5.40 14.26
N THR A 62 -44.46 6.69 14.44
CA THR A 62 -43.12 7.24 14.26
C THR A 62 -42.12 6.59 15.22
N ILE A 63 -42.45 6.47 16.52
CA ILE A 63 -41.58 5.83 17.51
C ILE A 63 -41.35 4.34 17.20
N CYS A 64 -42.39 3.59 16.84
CA CYS A 64 -42.24 2.18 16.45
C CYS A 64 -41.31 2.02 15.23
N ASN A 65 -41.49 2.84 14.20
CA ASN A 65 -40.65 2.79 13.00
C ASN A 65 -39.20 3.21 13.30
N MET A 66 -39.00 4.23 14.14
CA MET A 66 -37.67 4.60 14.64
C MET A 66 -36.99 3.45 15.36
N ALA A 67 -37.69 2.78 16.29
CA ALA A 67 -37.13 1.68 17.07
C ALA A 67 -36.62 0.55 16.16
N VAL A 68 -37.42 0.14 15.18
CA VAL A 68 -37.02 -0.90 14.22
C VAL A 68 -35.88 -0.42 13.31
N PHE A 69 -35.96 0.80 12.78
CA PHE A 69 -34.94 1.37 11.91
C PHE A 69 -33.57 1.46 12.60
N TYR A 70 -33.52 2.02 13.82
CA TYR A 70 -32.26 2.18 14.54
C TYR A 70 -31.71 0.84 15.03
N THR A 71 -32.58 -0.07 15.47
CA THR A 71 -32.17 -1.44 15.82
C THR A 71 -31.55 -2.16 14.61
N PHE A 72 -32.20 -2.08 13.45
CA PHE A 72 -31.67 -2.71 12.25
C PHE A 72 -30.33 -2.11 11.83
N PHE A 73 -30.27 -0.80 11.57
CA PHE A 73 -29.07 -0.19 10.96
C PHE A 73 -27.88 -0.03 11.91
N TYR A 74 -28.11 0.15 13.21
CA TYR A 74 -27.03 0.46 14.16
C TYR A 74 -26.71 -0.68 15.13
N ILE A 75 -27.56 -1.70 15.25
CA ILE A 75 -27.32 -2.85 16.13
C ILE A 75 -27.16 -4.14 15.32
N LEU A 76 -28.12 -4.47 14.45
CA LEU A 76 -28.07 -5.73 13.69
C LEU A 76 -27.08 -5.66 12.53
N LEU A 77 -27.21 -4.64 11.68
CA LEU A 77 -26.46 -4.54 10.43
C LEU A 77 -24.93 -4.59 10.65
N PRO A 78 -24.32 -3.90 11.64
CA PRO A 78 -22.89 -4.04 11.88
C PRO A 78 -22.47 -5.48 12.19
N ARG A 79 -23.22 -6.18 13.05
CA ARG A 79 -22.95 -7.56 13.47
C ARG A 79 -23.16 -8.59 12.36
N ILE A 80 -24.07 -8.31 11.42
CA ILE A 80 -24.36 -9.15 10.26
C ILE A 80 -23.12 -9.30 9.36
N PHE A 81 -22.27 -8.27 9.27
CA PHE A 81 -21.08 -8.25 8.43
C PHE A 81 -19.79 -8.67 9.15
N GLU A 82 -19.84 -9.04 10.43
CA GLU A 82 -18.66 -9.48 11.23
C GLU A 82 -18.24 -10.95 10.97
N GLY A 83 -18.69 -11.58 9.88
CA GLY A 83 -18.46 -13.01 9.63
C GLY A 83 -18.21 -13.37 8.16
N GLY A 84 -18.14 -14.67 7.90
CA GLY A 84 -18.05 -15.19 6.53
C GLY A 84 -19.34 -14.99 5.73
N LYS A 85 -19.23 -15.08 4.39
CA LYS A 85 -20.33 -14.83 3.44
C LYS A 85 -21.64 -15.55 3.78
N ILE A 86 -21.56 -16.84 4.16
CA ILE A 86 -22.74 -17.66 4.50
C ILE A 86 -23.43 -17.13 5.76
N LYS A 87 -22.67 -16.83 6.82
CA LYS A 87 -23.21 -16.26 8.06
C LYS A 87 -23.91 -14.93 7.79
N THR A 88 -23.32 -14.07 6.97
CA THR A 88 -23.92 -12.80 6.57
C THR A 88 -25.24 -12.99 5.84
N ILE A 89 -25.30 -13.89 4.85
CA ILE A 89 -26.53 -14.18 4.09
C ILE A 89 -27.63 -14.70 5.02
N VAL A 90 -27.32 -15.68 5.88
CA VAL A 90 -28.29 -16.26 6.82
C VAL A 90 -28.82 -15.18 7.78
N LEU A 91 -27.94 -14.37 8.37
CA LEU A 91 -28.36 -13.32 9.29
C LEU A 91 -29.18 -12.22 8.60
N LEU A 92 -28.87 -11.87 7.35
CA LEU A 92 -29.71 -10.95 6.56
C LEU A 92 -31.11 -11.51 6.34
N LEU A 93 -31.23 -12.79 5.95
CA LEU A 93 -32.54 -13.42 5.74
C LEU A 93 -33.38 -13.46 7.04
N LEU A 94 -32.74 -13.70 8.19
CA LEU A 94 -33.41 -13.72 9.49
C LEU A 94 -33.76 -12.32 10.02
N SER A 95 -33.07 -11.27 9.55
CA SER A 95 -33.29 -9.91 10.03
C SER A 95 -34.65 -9.32 9.63
N ILE A 96 -35.18 -9.70 8.45
CA ILE A 96 -36.48 -9.23 7.96
C ILE A 96 -37.64 -9.71 8.85
N PRO A 97 -37.82 -11.03 9.09
CA PRO A 97 -38.86 -11.50 9.99
C PRO A 97 -38.65 -10.96 11.41
N PHE A 98 -37.41 -10.86 11.88
CA PHE A 98 -37.11 -10.25 13.18
C PHE A 98 -37.62 -8.80 13.29
N CYS A 99 -37.38 -7.95 12.28
CA CYS A 99 -37.87 -6.58 12.26
C CYS A 99 -39.41 -6.51 12.28
N ILE A 100 -40.10 -7.44 11.61
CA ILE A 100 -41.57 -7.50 11.61
C ILE A 100 -42.08 -7.89 13.00
N TYR A 101 -41.53 -8.95 13.61
CA TYR A 101 -41.89 -9.35 14.97
C TYR A 101 -41.61 -8.24 15.99
N LEU A 102 -40.48 -7.55 15.86
CA LEU A 102 -40.12 -6.41 16.71
C LEU A 102 -41.16 -5.28 16.57
N TRP A 103 -41.51 -4.91 15.34
CA TRP A 103 -42.53 -3.89 15.08
C TRP A 103 -43.89 -4.25 15.67
N MET A 104 -44.32 -5.50 15.51
CA MET A 104 -45.58 -6.00 16.04
C MET A 104 -45.59 -6.05 17.56
N ALA A 105 -44.49 -6.49 18.19
CA ALA A 105 -44.34 -6.49 19.65
C ALA A 105 -44.44 -5.08 20.22
N PHE A 106 -43.71 -4.12 19.66
CA PHE A 106 -43.79 -2.71 20.07
C PHE A 106 -45.21 -2.15 19.94
N THR A 107 -45.86 -2.42 18.80
CA THR A 107 -47.22 -1.96 18.55
C THR A 107 -48.22 -2.56 19.53
N TYR A 108 -48.07 -3.85 19.86
CA TYR A 108 -48.90 -4.53 20.85
C TYR A 108 -48.74 -3.92 22.25
N PHE A 109 -47.50 -3.76 22.74
CA PHE A 109 -47.26 -3.19 24.06
C PHE A 109 -47.79 -1.75 24.18
N ILE A 110 -47.61 -0.91 23.15
CA ILE A 110 -48.16 0.46 23.18
C ILE A 110 -49.69 0.44 23.14
N THR A 111 -50.29 -0.51 22.40
CA THR A 111 -51.75 -0.67 22.37
C THR A 111 -52.30 -1.03 23.75
N LEU A 112 -51.64 -1.92 24.50
CA LEU A 112 -52.03 -2.23 25.88
C LEU A 112 -51.93 -1.00 26.80
N ILE A 113 -50.86 -0.21 26.66
CA ILE A 113 -50.69 1.03 27.41
C ILE A 113 -51.86 1.99 27.10
N TYR A 114 -52.19 2.20 25.83
CA TYR A 114 -53.28 3.07 25.42
C TYR A 114 -54.64 2.61 25.95
N ASN A 115 -54.93 1.31 25.86
CA ASN A 115 -56.17 0.74 26.39
C ASN A 115 -56.28 0.92 27.91
N ASN A 116 -55.18 0.74 28.65
CA ASN A 116 -55.16 0.96 30.10
C ASN A 116 -55.44 2.41 30.51
N PHE A 117 -55.11 3.38 29.64
CA PHE A 117 -55.46 4.79 29.82
C PHE A 117 -56.85 5.15 29.27
N GLY A 118 -57.63 4.17 28.79
CA GLY A 118 -58.95 4.40 28.21
C GLY A 118 -58.92 5.11 26.85
N PHE A 119 -57.77 5.10 26.16
CA PHE A 119 -57.64 5.72 24.85
C PHE A 119 -58.11 4.75 23.75
N ASP A 120 -59.10 5.18 22.97
CA ASP A 120 -59.52 4.50 21.74
C ASP A 120 -59.91 5.52 20.67
N ILE A 121 -60.00 5.07 19.42
CA ILE A 121 -60.37 5.91 18.30
C ILE A 121 -61.90 6.01 18.26
N PRO A 122 -62.49 7.22 18.32
CA PRO A 122 -63.94 7.38 18.49
C PRO A 122 -64.73 7.29 17.16
N THR A 123 -64.08 7.52 16.02
CA THR A 123 -64.72 7.70 14.70
C THR A 123 -63.95 7.03 13.57
N GLY A 124 -64.58 6.95 12.39
CA GLY A 124 -63.95 6.45 11.16
C GLY A 124 -63.74 4.93 11.13
N GLU A 125 -63.00 4.49 10.12
CA GLU A 125 -62.72 3.06 9.86
C GLU A 125 -61.90 2.40 10.97
N LEU A 126 -61.12 3.20 11.71
CA LEU A 126 -60.28 2.73 12.81
C LEU A 126 -60.97 2.78 14.17
N LYS A 127 -62.29 3.05 14.22
CA LYS A 127 -63.05 3.10 15.47
C LYS A 127 -62.94 1.78 16.25
N GLY A 128 -62.60 1.88 17.53
CA GLY A 128 -62.53 0.72 18.43
C GLY A 128 -61.33 -0.21 18.17
N VAL A 129 -60.37 0.19 17.33
CA VAL A 129 -59.26 -0.70 16.95
C VAL A 129 -58.32 -0.97 18.13
N ILE A 130 -58.19 -0.04 19.07
CA ILE A 130 -57.27 -0.19 20.20
C ILE A 130 -57.83 -1.18 21.22
N SER A 131 -59.09 -1.03 21.62
CA SER A 131 -59.75 -1.97 22.52
C SER A 131 -59.79 -3.39 21.93
N LYS A 132 -60.22 -3.54 20.67
CA LYS A 132 -60.22 -4.84 19.96
C LYS A 132 -58.84 -5.49 19.89
N ALA A 133 -57.79 -4.70 19.70
CA ALA A 133 -56.43 -5.23 19.65
C ALA A 133 -55.90 -5.60 21.05
N ALA A 134 -56.35 -4.91 22.10
CA ALA A 134 -55.97 -5.18 23.48
C ALA A 134 -56.62 -6.46 24.06
N GLU A 135 -57.75 -6.90 23.50
CA GLU A 135 -58.39 -8.19 23.86
C GLU A 135 -57.51 -9.41 23.50
N GLN A 136 -56.58 -9.25 22.56
CA GLN A 136 -55.69 -10.33 22.13
C GLN A 136 -54.59 -10.56 23.17
N ASN A 137 -54.28 -11.82 23.44
CA ASN A 137 -53.08 -12.16 24.19
C ASN A 137 -51.81 -12.05 23.31
N PHE A 138 -50.64 -12.03 23.93
CA PHE A 138 -49.36 -11.85 23.24
C PHE A 138 -49.11 -12.88 22.12
N ALA A 139 -49.45 -14.15 22.36
CA ALA A 139 -49.27 -15.22 21.38
C ALA A 139 -50.19 -15.06 20.15
N GLN A 140 -51.42 -14.57 20.34
CA GLN A 140 -52.34 -14.26 19.25
C GLN A 140 -51.87 -13.04 18.45
N ALA A 141 -51.43 -11.99 19.16
CA ALA A 141 -50.93 -10.76 18.56
C ALA A 141 -49.69 -10.99 17.69
N LEU A 142 -48.81 -11.91 18.08
CA LEU A 142 -47.61 -12.30 17.34
C LEU A 142 -47.76 -13.62 16.56
N SER A 143 -48.99 -14.11 16.35
CA SER A 143 -49.20 -15.35 15.61
C SER A 143 -48.74 -15.24 14.16
N PHE A 144 -48.29 -16.35 13.57
CA PHE A 144 -47.82 -16.38 12.18
C PHE A 144 -48.87 -15.86 11.17
N ARG A 145 -50.15 -16.19 11.39
CA ARG A 145 -51.25 -15.66 10.57
C ARG A 145 -51.34 -14.14 10.66
N ARG A 146 -51.13 -13.57 11.85
CA ARG A 146 -51.15 -12.11 12.05
C ARG A 146 -49.96 -11.45 11.35
N VAL A 147 -48.78 -12.05 11.45
CA VAL A 147 -47.57 -11.60 10.74
C VAL A 147 -47.83 -11.53 9.23
N LEU A 148 -48.38 -12.59 8.63
CA LEU A 148 -48.74 -12.61 7.21
C LEU A 148 -49.75 -11.51 6.85
N SER A 149 -50.74 -11.25 7.72
CA SER A 149 -51.73 -10.18 7.48
C SER A 149 -51.15 -8.76 7.57
N GLN A 150 -50.07 -8.58 8.33
CA GLN A 150 -49.46 -7.26 8.59
C GLN A 150 -48.22 -7.00 7.74
N ILE A 151 -47.67 -8.00 7.07
CA ILE A 151 -46.38 -7.91 6.36
C ILE A 151 -46.36 -6.78 5.33
N ILE A 152 -47.45 -6.61 4.57
CA ILE A 152 -47.56 -5.55 3.55
C ILE A 152 -47.50 -4.18 4.22
N ILE A 153 -48.28 -3.97 5.29
CA ILE A 153 -48.32 -2.70 6.04
C ILE A 153 -46.93 -2.38 6.61
N VAL A 154 -46.29 -3.35 7.25
CA VAL A 154 -44.96 -3.17 7.85
C VAL A 154 -43.91 -2.84 6.78
N ILE A 155 -43.91 -3.55 5.66
CA ILE A 155 -42.99 -3.27 4.54
C ILE A 155 -43.26 -1.89 3.95
N SER A 156 -44.52 -1.52 3.71
CA SER A 156 -44.88 -0.21 3.14
C SER A 156 -44.45 0.94 4.05
N LEU A 157 -44.52 0.77 5.38
CA LEU A 157 -44.12 1.79 6.34
C LEU A 157 -42.59 1.88 6.52
N LEU A 158 -41.87 0.75 6.50
CA LEU A 158 -40.42 0.74 6.72
C LEU A 158 -39.60 0.98 5.44
N SER A 159 -40.10 0.55 4.27
CA SER A 159 -39.32 0.53 3.02
C SER A 159 -38.78 1.89 2.58
N PRO A 160 -39.48 3.04 2.71
CA PRO A 160 -38.92 4.32 2.29
C PRO A 160 -37.66 4.70 3.08
N PHE A 161 -37.67 4.45 4.39
CA PHE A 161 -36.52 4.77 5.26
C PHE A 161 -35.34 3.84 5.00
N PHE A 162 -35.63 2.54 4.85
CA PHE A 162 -34.62 1.55 4.49
C PHE A 162 -34.01 1.87 3.13
N PHE A 163 -34.82 2.23 2.15
CA PHE A 163 -34.36 2.61 0.81
C PHE A 163 -33.44 3.84 0.84
N VAL A 164 -33.87 4.94 1.47
CA VAL A 164 -33.05 6.16 1.59
C VAL A 164 -31.73 5.86 2.30
N LYS A 165 -31.77 5.08 3.39
CA LYS A 165 -30.56 4.73 4.15
C LYS A 165 -29.63 3.80 3.37
N ILE A 166 -30.15 2.82 2.65
CA ILE A 166 -29.36 1.91 1.81
C ILE A 166 -28.70 2.68 0.67
N LEU A 167 -29.43 3.54 -0.05
CA LEU A 167 -28.87 4.38 -1.10
C LEU A 167 -27.74 5.26 -0.57
N PHE A 168 -27.96 5.85 0.60
CA PHE A 168 -26.95 6.67 1.27
C PHE A 168 -25.67 5.89 1.58
N GLU A 169 -25.78 4.67 2.11
CA GLU A 169 -24.61 3.82 2.39
C GLU A 169 -23.93 3.29 1.12
N ILE A 170 -24.70 2.95 0.07
CA ILE A 170 -24.13 2.55 -1.23
C ILE A 170 -23.29 3.67 -1.80
N PHE A 171 -23.80 4.90 -1.82
CA PHE A 171 -23.08 6.05 -2.35
C PHE A 171 -21.84 6.38 -1.51
N ARG A 172 -21.94 6.27 -0.17
CA ARG A 172 -20.79 6.42 0.73
C ARG A 172 -19.70 5.39 0.44
N MET A 173 -20.08 4.12 0.34
CA MET A 173 -19.16 3.01 0.06
C MET A 173 -18.50 3.18 -1.30
N TYR A 174 -19.27 3.57 -2.33
CA TYR A 174 -18.76 3.84 -3.66
C TYR A 174 -17.67 4.92 -3.66
N ASN A 175 -17.92 6.07 -3.03
CA ASN A 175 -16.92 7.15 -2.91
C ASN A 175 -15.66 6.71 -2.16
N ARG A 176 -15.81 5.89 -1.10
CA ARG A 176 -14.68 5.35 -0.35
C ARG A 176 -13.83 4.43 -1.23
N THR A 177 -14.46 3.55 -2.00
CA THR A 177 -13.77 2.63 -2.93
C THR A 177 -13.03 3.40 -4.02
N LEU A 178 -13.63 4.46 -4.59
CA LEU A 178 -12.96 5.30 -5.59
C LEU A 178 -11.70 5.97 -5.01
N LYS A 179 -11.80 6.57 -3.81
CA LYS A 179 -10.65 7.20 -3.15
C LYS A 179 -9.53 6.22 -2.84
N LEU A 180 -9.87 5.02 -2.36
CA LEU A 180 -8.89 3.97 -2.09
C LEU A 180 -8.19 3.53 -3.39
N LYS A 181 -8.93 3.42 -4.49
CA LYS A 181 -8.37 3.09 -5.81
C LYS A 181 -7.38 4.17 -6.28
N GLU A 182 -7.75 5.44 -6.14
CA GLU A 182 -6.87 6.56 -6.49
C GLU A 182 -5.59 6.59 -5.65
N GLN A 183 -5.71 6.39 -4.34
CA GLN A 183 -4.55 6.31 -3.43
C GLN A 183 -3.63 5.14 -3.81
N LYS A 184 -4.20 3.96 -4.10
CA LYS A 184 -3.42 2.80 -4.53
C LYS A 184 -2.66 3.08 -5.82
N MET A 185 -3.30 3.72 -6.80
CA MET A 185 -2.67 4.08 -8.07
C MET A 185 -1.52 5.07 -7.89
N LYS A 186 -1.65 6.04 -6.98
CA LYS A 186 -0.57 6.99 -6.66
C LYS A 186 0.64 6.29 -6.04
N VAL A 187 0.41 5.36 -5.11
CA VAL A 187 1.49 4.57 -4.49
C VAL A 187 2.19 3.70 -5.52
N GLU A 188 1.44 3.07 -6.44
CA GLU A 188 2.00 2.25 -7.51
C GLU A 188 2.87 3.08 -8.48
N ILE A 189 2.42 4.27 -8.88
CA ILE A 189 3.21 5.20 -9.69
C ILE A 189 4.47 5.65 -8.96
N GLN A 190 4.39 5.91 -7.65
CA GLN A 190 5.57 6.26 -6.85
C GLN A 190 6.57 5.10 -6.81
N ASN A 191 6.11 3.86 -6.59
CA ASN A 191 6.97 2.68 -6.60
C ASN A 191 7.68 2.48 -7.94
N ILE A 192 6.96 2.59 -9.06
CA ILE A 192 7.54 2.49 -10.40
C ILE A 192 8.60 3.58 -10.61
N ASN A 193 8.34 4.82 -10.17
CA ASN A 193 9.34 5.88 -10.29
C ASN A 193 10.56 5.62 -9.41
N MET A 194 10.38 5.13 -8.18
CA MET A 194 11.49 4.76 -7.31
C MET A 194 12.34 3.63 -7.89
N GLU A 195 11.72 2.59 -8.45
CA GLU A 195 12.42 1.50 -9.13
C GLU A 195 13.21 2.00 -10.34
N LYS A 196 12.58 2.84 -11.18
CA LYS A 196 13.25 3.50 -12.31
C LYS A 196 14.44 4.34 -11.85
N ASP A 197 14.28 5.13 -10.79
CA ASP A 197 15.34 6.01 -10.30
C ASP A 197 16.48 5.20 -9.64
N PHE A 198 16.15 4.08 -8.97
CA PHE A 198 17.13 3.10 -8.48
C PHE A 198 17.94 2.48 -9.63
N LEU A 199 17.27 2.00 -10.68
CA LEU A 199 17.94 1.47 -11.87
C LEU A 199 18.83 2.53 -12.56
N LYS A 200 18.38 3.78 -12.63
CA LYS A 200 19.21 4.88 -13.14
C LYS A 200 20.43 5.15 -12.25
N ALA A 201 20.28 5.07 -10.94
CA ALA A 201 21.38 5.29 -10.00
C ALA A 201 22.46 4.19 -10.06
N GLN A 202 22.12 2.98 -10.53
CA GLN A 202 23.11 1.92 -10.77
C GLN A 202 24.09 2.26 -11.91
N LEU A 203 23.70 3.15 -12.84
CA LEU A 203 24.62 3.69 -13.84
C LEU A 203 25.41 4.83 -13.21
N ASN A 204 26.72 4.69 -13.01
CA ASN A 204 27.59 5.79 -12.55
C ASN A 204 27.73 6.84 -13.67
N PRO A 205 27.00 7.97 -13.64
CA PRO A 205 26.92 8.86 -14.80
C PRO A 205 28.25 9.57 -15.04
N HIS A 206 28.97 9.88 -13.96
CA HIS A 206 30.28 10.52 -14.01
C HIS A 206 31.31 9.62 -14.71
N PHE A 207 31.35 8.33 -14.34
CA PHE A 207 32.16 7.34 -15.04
C PHE A 207 31.82 7.32 -16.54
N LEU A 208 30.53 7.20 -16.88
CA LEU A 208 30.09 7.09 -18.27
C LEU A 208 30.48 8.31 -19.11
N PHE A 209 30.26 9.53 -18.61
CA PHE A 209 30.64 10.75 -19.33
C PHE A 209 32.16 10.82 -19.56
N ASN A 210 32.97 10.45 -18.57
CA ASN A 210 34.43 10.47 -18.70
C ASN A 210 34.92 9.42 -19.70
N THR A 211 34.37 8.20 -19.65
CA THR A 211 34.73 7.13 -20.59
C THR A 211 34.36 7.50 -22.03
N LEU A 212 33.19 8.12 -22.25
CA LEU A 212 32.79 8.63 -23.56
C LEU A 212 33.71 9.76 -24.07
N ASN A 213 34.13 10.68 -23.20
CA ASN A 213 35.06 11.75 -23.58
C ASN A 213 36.44 11.19 -23.98
N ASN A 214 36.95 10.19 -23.26
CA ASN A 214 38.20 9.52 -23.64
C ASN A 214 38.06 8.77 -24.97
N LEU A 215 36.96 8.05 -25.15
CA LEU A 215 36.66 7.37 -26.40
C LEU A 215 36.59 8.34 -27.58
N TYR A 216 35.98 9.51 -27.39
CA TYR A 216 35.97 10.57 -28.40
C TYR A 216 37.39 11.03 -28.78
N GLY A 217 38.27 11.19 -27.77
CA GLY A 217 39.68 11.50 -28.00
C GLY A 217 40.43 10.42 -28.78
N LEU A 218 40.22 9.14 -28.44
CA LEU A 218 40.80 7.99 -29.17
C LEU A 218 40.29 7.92 -30.61
N ALA A 219 38.99 8.14 -30.81
CA ALA A 219 38.37 8.14 -32.13
C ALA A 219 38.92 9.27 -33.02
N ILE A 220 39.13 10.48 -32.48
CA ILE A 220 39.77 11.59 -33.22
C ILE A 220 41.21 11.21 -33.63
N LYS A 221 41.96 10.59 -32.71
CA LYS A 221 43.35 10.17 -32.94
C LYS A 221 43.47 8.95 -33.86
N LYS A 222 42.35 8.31 -34.22
CA LYS A 222 42.29 7.02 -34.93
C LYS A 222 43.13 5.94 -34.22
N ASP A 223 43.01 5.91 -32.91
CA ASP A 223 43.74 4.94 -32.10
C ASP A 223 43.20 3.52 -32.36
N ASN A 224 44.11 2.56 -32.55
CA ASN A 224 43.77 1.16 -32.80
C ASN A 224 43.06 0.50 -31.59
N GLN A 225 43.18 1.09 -30.39
CA GLN A 225 42.50 0.62 -29.18
C GLN A 225 41.02 1.01 -29.11
N THR A 226 40.56 1.94 -29.96
CA THR A 226 39.18 2.47 -29.93
C THR A 226 38.10 1.36 -29.95
N PRO A 227 38.16 0.33 -30.81
CA PRO A 227 37.15 -0.73 -30.84
C PRO A 227 37.10 -1.56 -29.56
N GLU A 228 38.25 -1.82 -28.94
CA GLU A 228 38.36 -2.59 -27.69
C GLU A 228 37.74 -1.83 -26.51
N VAL A 229 37.99 -0.51 -26.42
CA VAL A 229 37.38 0.35 -25.40
C VAL A 229 35.85 0.39 -25.51
N ILE A 230 35.31 0.40 -26.75
CA ILE A 230 33.86 0.33 -26.98
C ILE A 230 33.29 -1.00 -26.48
N LEU A 231 33.96 -2.10 -26.78
CA LEU A 231 33.54 -3.43 -26.36
C LEU A 231 33.53 -3.55 -24.83
N ASN A 232 34.62 -3.16 -24.17
CA ASN A 232 34.74 -3.21 -22.71
C ASN A 232 33.67 -2.35 -22.01
N LEU A 233 33.38 -1.16 -22.56
CA LEU A 233 32.31 -0.30 -22.04
C LEU A 233 30.92 -0.96 -22.21
N SER A 234 30.65 -1.54 -23.37
CA SER A 234 29.39 -2.24 -23.67
C SER A 234 29.18 -3.44 -22.73
N GLU A 235 30.21 -4.24 -22.49
CA GLU A 235 30.17 -5.38 -21.58
C GLU A 235 29.95 -4.95 -20.12
N MET A 236 30.65 -3.90 -19.67
CA MET A 236 30.48 -3.34 -18.33
C MET A 236 29.04 -2.81 -18.10
N MET A 237 28.47 -2.11 -19.10
CA MET A 237 27.09 -1.64 -19.04
C MET A 237 26.08 -2.78 -19.02
N SER A 238 26.30 -3.81 -19.84
CA SER A 238 25.45 -5.01 -19.87
C SER A 238 25.43 -5.72 -18.51
N TYR A 239 26.60 -5.91 -17.90
CA TYR A 239 26.72 -6.50 -16.56
C TYR A 239 25.95 -5.70 -15.51
N THR A 240 26.12 -4.37 -15.51
CA THR A 240 25.45 -3.49 -14.55
C THR A 240 23.93 -3.54 -14.70
N LEU A 241 23.40 -3.60 -15.92
CA LEU A 241 21.95 -3.58 -16.17
C LEU A 241 21.26 -4.92 -15.92
N TYR A 242 21.90 -6.04 -16.25
CA TYR A 242 21.24 -7.35 -16.26
C TYR A 242 21.70 -8.29 -15.15
N GLU A 243 22.96 -8.20 -14.71
CA GLU A 243 23.55 -9.18 -13.79
C GLU A 243 23.59 -8.65 -12.35
N SER A 244 23.72 -7.33 -12.16
CA SER A 244 23.89 -6.72 -10.83
C SER A 244 22.65 -6.77 -9.91
N ASN A 245 21.47 -7.04 -10.47
CA ASN A 245 20.20 -7.15 -9.73
C ASN A 245 19.86 -8.59 -9.32
N THR A 246 20.81 -9.52 -9.42
CA THR A 246 20.66 -10.91 -8.98
C THR A 246 21.30 -11.14 -7.60
N ASP A 247 20.87 -12.16 -6.87
CA ASP A 247 21.43 -12.48 -5.54
C ASP A 247 22.92 -12.90 -5.62
N LYS A 248 23.27 -13.71 -6.63
CA LYS A 248 24.63 -14.14 -6.92
C LYS A 248 24.85 -14.23 -8.44
N VAL A 249 26.07 -13.95 -8.87
CA VAL A 249 26.58 -14.12 -10.25
C VAL A 249 27.70 -15.13 -10.26
N SER A 250 28.03 -15.70 -11.43
CA SER A 250 29.24 -16.53 -11.51
C SER A 250 30.48 -15.68 -11.23
N LEU A 251 31.43 -16.25 -10.49
CA LEU A 251 32.68 -15.57 -10.14
C LEU A 251 33.41 -15.10 -11.40
N TYR A 252 33.37 -15.90 -12.47
CA TYR A 252 33.93 -15.52 -13.77
C TYR A 252 33.38 -14.18 -14.28
N LYS A 253 32.05 -13.97 -14.25
CA LYS A 253 31.45 -12.70 -14.72
C LYS A 253 31.84 -11.51 -13.85
N GLU A 254 31.91 -11.68 -12.53
CA GLU A 254 32.37 -10.61 -11.62
C GLU A 254 33.85 -10.26 -11.89
N LEU A 255 34.72 -11.23 -12.12
CA LEU A 255 36.14 -11.00 -12.46
C LEU A 255 36.30 -10.30 -13.81
N ASP A 256 35.55 -10.73 -14.83
CA ASP A 256 35.53 -10.14 -16.17
C ASP A 256 35.08 -8.67 -16.10
N PHE A 257 34.02 -8.39 -15.33
CA PHE A 257 33.57 -7.02 -15.05
C PHE A 257 34.65 -6.18 -14.34
N ILE A 258 35.28 -6.71 -13.29
CA ILE A 258 36.35 -6.03 -12.54
C ILE A 258 37.52 -5.68 -13.47
N LYS A 259 37.94 -6.63 -14.30
CA LYS A 259 39.04 -6.45 -15.26
C LYS A 259 38.71 -5.36 -16.28
N ASN A 260 37.54 -5.44 -16.90
CA ASN A 260 37.10 -4.45 -17.88
C ASN A 260 37.01 -3.05 -17.27
N TYR A 261 36.44 -2.92 -16.07
CA TYR A 261 36.39 -1.64 -15.36
C TYR A 261 37.78 -1.10 -15.03
N PHE A 262 38.66 -1.95 -14.48
CA PHE A 262 40.00 -1.53 -14.06
C PHE A 262 40.84 -1.04 -15.25
N GLU A 263 40.80 -1.73 -16.39
CA GLU A 263 41.50 -1.30 -17.60
C GLU A 263 40.92 0.01 -18.16
N LEU A 264 39.59 0.17 -18.18
CA LEU A 264 38.96 1.42 -18.62
C LEU A 264 39.34 2.62 -17.73
N GLU A 265 39.37 2.43 -16.41
CA GLU A 265 39.81 3.49 -15.49
C GLU A 265 41.31 3.77 -15.61
N LYS A 266 42.14 2.73 -15.74
CA LYS A 266 43.60 2.86 -15.91
C LYS A 266 43.97 3.73 -17.12
N MET A 267 43.26 3.59 -18.24
CA MET A 267 43.48 4.39 -19.46
C MET A 267 43.31 5.91 -19.24
N ARG A 268 42.66 6.33 -18.16
CA ARG A 268 42.46 7.75 -17.82
C ARG A 268 43.71 8.41 -17.25
N TYR A 269 44.68 7.62 -16.80
CA TYR A 269 45.88 8.09 -16.12
C TYR A 269 47.11 7.98 -17.03
N PRO A 270 48.13 8.83 -16.82
CA PRO A 270 49.40 8.72 -17.53
C PRO A 270 50.03 7.33 -17.35
N ALA A 271 50.77 6.88 -18.36
CA ALA A 271 51.45 5.58 -18.33
C ALA A 271 52.51 5.47 -17.21
N ASP A 272 52.99 6.61 -16.70
CA ASP A 272 54.00 6.67 -15.64
C ASP A 272 53.42 6.37 -14.24
N ASN A 273 52.08 6.28 -14.10
CA ASN A 273 51.43 5.87 -12.87
C ASN A 273 51.55 4.36 -12.65
N ASN A 274 51.87 3.94 -11.42
CA ASN A 274 52.07 2.52 -11.10
C ASN A 274 50.74 1.82 -10.81
N ILE A 275 49.96 1.56 -11.85
CA ILE A 275 48.62 0.94 -11.78
C ILE A 275 48.70 -0.50 -12.30
N GLN A 276 48.53 -1.47 -11.40
CA GLN A 276 48.67 -2.89 -11.73
C GLN A 276 47.48 -3.72 -11.26
N ILE A 277 47.10 -4.70 -12.10
CA ILE A 277 46.11 -5.71 -11.79
C ILE A 277 46.72 -7.10 -12.01
N SER A 278 46.47 -8.00 -11.07
CA SER A 278 46.79 -9.42 -11.18
C SER A 278 45.57 -10.23 -10.79
N ILE A 279 45.09 -11.07 -11.70
CA ILE A 279 44.03 -12.03 -11.43
C ILE A 279 44.57 -13.42 -11.76
N SER A 280 44.47 -14.33 -10.80
CA SER A 280 44.97 -15.70 -10.94
C SER A 280 43.85 -16.72 -10.72
N ASN A 281 43.90 -17.82 -11.48
CA ASN A 281 42.92 -18.92 -11.50
C ASN A 281 41.51 -18.49 -11.96
N GLU A 282 41.42 -17.79 -13.09
CA GLU A 282 40.17 -17.46 -13.79
C GLU A 282 39.56 -18.69 -14.50
N ASP A 283 38.99 -19.63 -13.74
CA ASP A 283 38.29 -20.78 -14.36
C ASP A 283 36.82 -20.44 -14.64
N ARG A 284 36.48 -20.36 -15.94
CA ARG A 284 35.12 -20.17 -16.46
C ARG A 284 34.13 -21.24 -15.97
N ASN A 285 34.63 -22.44 -15.66
CA ASN A 285 33.83 -23.59 -15.26
C ASN A 285 33.98 -23.94 -13.78
N SER A 286 34.52 -23.03 -12.96
CA SER A 286 34.70 -23.24 -11.52
C SER A 286 33.41 -23.57 -10.76
N GLY A 287 32.24 -23.18 -11.31
CA GLY A 287 30.94 -23.32 -10.64
C GLY A 287 30.76 -22.38 -9.44
N LEU A 288 31.70 -21.47 -9.18
CA LEU A 288 31.66 -20.59 -8.02
C LEU A 288 30.78 -19.37 -8.28
N TYR A 289 30.06 -18.96 -7.23
CA TYR A 289 29.16 -17.81 -7.26
C TYR A 289 29.49 -16.78 -6.19
N ILE A 290 29.40 -15.49 -6.55
CA ILE A 290 29.66 -14.36 -5.65
C ILE A 290 28.54 -13.31 -5.77
N ALA A 291 28.29 -12.55 -4.71
CA ALA A 291 27.38 -11.42 -4.73
C ALA A 291 27.93 -10.34 -5.68
N PRO A 292 27.15 -9.85 -6.65
CA PRO A 292 27.64 -8.92 -7.66
C PRO A 292 28.10 -7.59 -7.04
N LEU A 293 29.13 -6.98 -7.63
CA LEU A 293 29.66 -5.66 -7.26
C LEU A 293 30.10 -5.55 -5.80
N LEU A 294 30.47 -6.67 -5.15
CA LEU A 294 30.79 -6.69 -3.72
C LEU A 294 32.08 -5.91 -3.42
N THR A 295 33.11 -6.12 -4.22
CA THR A 295 34.42 -5.46 -4.12
C THR A 295 34.53 -4.20 -4.99
N PHE A 296 33.58 -3.99 -5.91
CA PHE A 296 33.59 -2.88 -6.87
C PHE A 296 33.74 -1.51 -6.19
N SER A 297 33.04 -1.29 -5.07
CA SER A 297 33.13 -0.03 -4.32
C SER A 297 34.55 0.27 -3.80
N CYS A 298 35.36 -0.75 -3.51
CA CYS A 298 36.75 -0.57 -3.12
C CYS A 298 37.60 -0.12 -4.31
N ILE A 299 37.38 -0.74 -5.48
CA ILE A 299 38.11 -0.42 -6.71
C ILE A 299 37.78 1.00 -7.18
N GLU A 300 36.50 1.37 -7.18
CA GLU A 300 36.06 2.75 -7.49
C GLU A 300 36.71 3.76 -6.52
N ASN A 301 36.74 3.44 -5.22
CA ASN A 301 37.38 4.31 -4.23
C ASN A 301 38.89 4.46 -4.47
N ALA A 302 39.60 3.40 -4.89
CA ALA A 302 41.03 3.48 -5.19
C ALA A 302 41.32 4.43 -6.35
N PHE A 303 40.54 4.41 -7.43
CA PHE A 303 40.70 5.38 -8.53
C PHE A 303 40.27 6.80 -8.13
N LYS A 304 39.22 6.91 -7.30
CA LYS A 304 38.69 8.21 -6.86
C LYS A 304 39.62 8.94 -5.89
N TYR A 305 40.20 8.22 -4.94
CA TYR A 305 40.97 8.80 -3.83
C TYR A 305 42.47 8.50 -3.89
N GLY A 306 42.89 7.48 -4.64
CA GLY A 306 44.30 7.19 -4.91
C GLY A 306 44.86 8.00 -6.07
N LEU A 307 46.14 7.76 -6.37
CA LEU A 307 46.93 8.51 -7.35
C LEU A 307 47.03 10.01 -7.03
N ARG A 308 47.09 10.34 -5.74
CA ARG A 308 47.13 11.72 -5.22
C ARG A 308 48.41 12.04 -4.46
N SER A 309 49.13 11.03 -4.00
CA SER A 309 50.40 11.21 -3.29
C SER A 309 51.42 11.96 -4.14
N SER A 310 52.10 12.91 -3.49
CA SER A 310 53.20 13.69 -4.07
C SER A 310 54.52 12.92 -4.17
N LYS A 311 54.61 11.74 -3.54
CA LYS A 311 55.82 10.89 -3.55
C LYS A 311 55.75 9.80 -4.61
N GLU A 312 54.71 8.96 -4.52
CA GLU A 312 54.53 7.79 -5.38
C GLU A 312 53.03 7.54 -5.54
N GLN A 313 52.57 7.44 -6.79
CA GLN A 313 51.18 7.22 -7.16
C GLN A 313 51.00 5.77 -7.62
N PHE A 314 50.18 5.00 -6.92
CA PHE A 314 49.98 3.60 -7.23
C PHE A 314 48.58 3.08 -6.88
N ILE A 315 48.15 2.09 -7.66
CA ILE A 315 46.99 1.24 -7.35
C ILE A 315 47.38 -0.20 -7.71
N PHE A 316 47.35 -1.08 -6.72
CA PHE A 316 47.63 -2.50 -6.89
C PHE A 316 46.40 -3.32 -6.53
N LEU A 317 45.88 -4.05 -7.51
CA LEU A 317 44.79 -5.00 -7.34
C LEU A 317 45.31 -6.42 -7.55
N ASN A 318 45.18 -7.26 -6.54
CA ASN A 318 45.50 -8.68 -6.62
C ASN A 318 44.27 -9.51 -6.24
N ILE A 319 43.86 -10.38 -7.15
CA ILE A 319 42.73 -11.30 -6.97
C ILE A 319 43.22 -12.72 -7.23
N LYS A 320 42.87 -13.62 -6.32
CA LYS A 320 43.22 -15.03 -6.42
C LYS A 320 42.06 -15.89 -5.98
N THR A 321 41.82 -16.96 -6.72
CA THR A 321 40.91 -18.02 -6.30
C THR A 321 41.70 -19.28 -6.00
N GLU A 322 41.51 -19.87 -4.82
CA GLU A 322 42.07 -21.18 -4.49
C GLU A 322 40.96 -22.10 -3.99
N LYS A 323 40.72 -23.20 -4.71
CA LYS A 323 39.58 -24.10 -4.45
C LYS A 323 38.28 -23.29 -4.46
N ASN A 324 37.66 -23.11 -3.30
CA ASN A 324 36.41 -22.38 -3.11
C ASN A 324 36.62 -21.04 -2.39
N THR A 325 37.86 -20.59 -2.22
CA THR A 325 38.16 -19.36 -1.49
C THR A 325 38.57 -18.25 -2.45
N PHE A 326 37.83 -17.15 -2.40
CA PHE A 326 38.12 -15.91 -3.09
C PHE A 326 38.96 -15.00 -2.20
N TYR A 327 40.12 -14.60 -2.71
CA TYR A 327 41.03 -13.66 -2.08
C TYR A 327 41.08 -12.38 -2.91
N PHE A 328 40.86 -11.25 -2.25
CA PHE A 328 40.92 -9.93 -2.84
C PHE A 328 41.84 -9.04 -1.99
N GLN A 329 42.78 -8.39 -2.65
CA GLN A 329 43.67 -7.42 -2.05
C GLN A 329 43.77 -6.19 -2.94
N LEU A 330 43.44 -5.03 -2.39
CA LEU A 330 43.54 -3.75 -3.06
C LEU A 330 44.37 -2.81 -2.20
N GLU A 331 45.38 -2.19 -2.81
CA GLU A 331 46.28 -1.25 -2.15
C GLU A 331 46.43 0.00 -3.02
N ASN A 332 46.30 1.19 -2.44
CA ASN A 332 46.53 2.44 -3.16
C ASN A 332 47.21 3.48 -2.27
N ASP A 333 47.92 4.41 -2.91
CA ASP A 333 48.43 5.59 -2.22
C ASP A 333 47.28 6.45 -1.71
N ILE A 334 47.49 7.15 -0.60
CA ILE A 334 46.60 8.21 -0.15
C ILE A 334 47.42 9.43 0.25
N GLU A 335 46.82 10.61 0.13
CA GLU A 335 47.37 11.84 0.69
C GLU A 335 46.57 12.24 1.92
N LYS A 336 47.25 12.68 2.99
CA LYS A 336 46.62 13.08 4.25
C LYS A 336 45.80 14.36 4.04
N ILE A 337 44.52 14.22 3.72
CA ILE A 337 43.60 15.36 3.61
C ILE A 337 43.31 15.86 5.04
N ASN A 338 43.72 17.09 5.36
CA ASN A 338 43.48 17.78 6.65
C ASN A 338 42.00 18.11 6.94
N GLN A 339 41.04 17.35 6.40
CA GLN A 339 39.62 17.53 6.65
C GLN A 339 39.02 16.17 6.99
N GLY A 340 38.18 16.12 8.03
CA GLY A 340 37.62 14.92 8.66
C GLY A 340 36.68 14.09 7.78
N ILE A 341 37.11 13.76 6.56
CA ILE A 341 36.53 12.76 5.69
C ILE A 341 37.01 11.43 6.25
N SER A 342 36.12 10.71 6.93
CA SER A 342 36.36 9.33 7.31
C SER A 342 36.75 8.54 6.05
N VAL A 343 37.99 8.07 6.01
CA VAL A 343 38.44 7.11 4.99
C VAL A 343 37.75 5.79 5.33
N GLY A 344 36.53 5.67 4.83
CA GLY A 344 35.52 4.71 5.29
C GLY A 344 34.11 5.09 4.82
N GLY A 345 34.00 5.69 3.63
CA GLY A 345 32.73 6.21 3.12
C GLY A 345 31.64 5.15 2.94
N ILE A 346 30.47 5.60 2.48
CA ILE A 346 29.23 4.79 2.30
C ILE A 346 29.49 3.45 1.60
N GLY A 347 30.41 3.38 0.63
CA GLY A 347 30.75 2.16 -0.10
C GLY A 347 31.36 1.04 0.77
N LEU A 348 32.31 1.36 1.64
CA LEU A 348 32.95 0.38 2.53
C LEU A 348 32.00 -0.10 3.63
N GLU A 349 31.17 0.81 4.15
CA GLU A 349 30.14 0.45 5.12
C GLU A 349 29.09 -0.48 4.50
N ASN A 350 28.67 -0.21 3.25
CA ASN A 350 27.77 -1.07 2.49
C ASN A 350 28.39 -2.44 2.21
N MET A 351 29.67 -2.50 1.81
CA MET A 351 30.39 -3.77 1.64
C MET A 351 30.38 -4.59 2.94
N ARG A 352 30.73 -3.97 4.08
CA ARG A 352 30.73 -4.65 5.38
C ARG A 352 29.35 -5.19 5.75
N LYS A 353 28.29 -4.40 5.58
CA LYS A 353 26.91 -4.84 5.83
C LYS A 353 26.51 -6.01 4.92
N ARG A 354 26.84 -5.93 3.62
CA ARG A 354 26.57 -7.01 2.66
C ARG A 354 27.32 -8.29 3.01
N LEU A 355 28.57 -8.21 3.44
CA LEU A 355 29.36 -9.37 3.86
C LEU A 355 28.73 -10.09 5.07
N VAL A 356 28.30 -9.34 6.09
CA VAL A 356 27.63 -9.92 7.27
C VAL A 356 26.32 -10.61 6.89
N LEU A 357 25.56 -10.04 5.96
CA LEU A 357 24.26 -10.58 5.55
C LEU A 357 24.37 -11.78 4.60
N LEU A 358 25.31 -11.74 3.65
CA LEU A 358 25.39 -12.70 2.55
C LEU A 358 26.42 -13.81 2.79
N TYR A 359 27.41 -13.59 3.67
CA TYR A 359 28.50 -14.52 3.96
C TYR A 359 28.76 -14.66 5.47
N PRO A 360 27.74 -14.94 6.30
CA PRO A 360 27.93 -15.04 7.75
C PRO A 360 28.97 -16.12 8.09
N ASP A 361 29.95 -15.77 8.93
CA ASP A 361 31.07 -16.64 9.35
C ASP A 361 31.91 -17.25 8.21
N GLN A 362 31.72 -16.77 6.96
CA GLN A 362 32.40 -17.24 5.75
C GLN A 362 33.33 -16.18 5.15
N HIS A 363 33.55 -15.05 5.84
CA HIS A 363 34.40 -13.97 5.36
C HIS A 363 35.33 -13.41 6.44
N GLU A 364 36.48 -12.92 6.00
CA GLU A 364 37.42 -12.14 6.80
C GLU A 364 37.75 -10.85 6.03
N LEU A 365 37.47 -9.69 6.63
CA LEU A 365 37.76 -8.37 6.06
C LEU A 365 38.73 -7.62 6.97
N GLN A 366 39.87 -7.22 6.40
CA GLN A 366 40.87 -6.38 7.05
C GLN A 366 41.05 -5.09 6.26
N ILE A 367 41.02 -3.95 6.95
CA ILE A 367 41.22 -2.64 6.36
C ILE A 367 42.35 -1.95 7.14
N GLU A 368 43.43 -1.63 6.45
CA GLU A 368 44.57 -0.89 6.98
C GLU A 368 44.59 0.49 6.35
N ASN A 369 44.65 1.53 7.20
CA ASN A 369 44.74 2.91 6.75
C ASN A 369 45.90 3.59 7.49
N THR A 370 46.98 3.84 6.76
CA THR A 370 48.19 4.49 7.26
C THR A 370 48.35 5.86 6.60
N GLU A 371 49.35 6.66 7.00
CA GLU A 371 49.47 8.04 6.50
C GLU A 371 49.60 8.17 4.97
N ASN A 372 50.16 7.16 4.30
CA ASN A 372 50.47 7.21 2.86
C ASN A 372 49.85 6.05 2.06
N ARG A 373 49.13 5.14 2.73
CA ARG A 373 48.65 3.90 2.10
C ARG A 373 47.33 3.46 2.71
N PHE A 374 46.41 3.10 1.83
CA PHE A 374 45.16 2.42 2.15
C PHE A 374 45.18 1.00 1.57
N LYS A 375 44.80 0.01 2.37
CA LYS A 375 44.80 -1.39 1.98
C LYS A 375 43.55 -2.11 2.46
N VAL A 376 42.92 -2.86 1.57
CA VAL A 376 41.79 -3.74 1.86
C VAL A 376 42.20 -5.16 1.52
N THR A 377 42.06 -6.07 2.48
CA THR A 377 42.23 -7.50 2.27
C THR A 377 40.93 -8.21 2.64
N LEU A 378 40.38 -8.97 1.71
CA LEU A 378 39.15 -9.72 1.86
C LEU A 378 39.39 -11.17 1.47
N LYS A 379 38.89 -12.07 2.32
CA LYS A 379 38.84 -13.51 2.07
C LYS A 379 37.40 -13.96 2.24
N ILE A 380 36.87 -14.70 1.27
CA ILE A 380 35.51 -15.24 1.30
C ILE A 380 35.54 -16.71 0.90
N VAL A 381 34.89 -17.57 1.68
CA VAL A 381 34.58 -18.94 1.29
C VAL A 381 33.30 -18.94 0.47
N LEU A 382 33.40 -19.31 -0.80
CA LEU A 382 32.30 -19.37 -1.75
C LEU A 382 31.66 -20.76 -1.77
N GLU A 383 30.37 -20.78 -2.05
CA GLU A 383 29.61 -22.01 -2.27
C GLU A 383 29.64 -22.36 -3.77
N ASN A 384 29.65 -23.66 -4.07
CA ASN A 384 29.48 -24.20 -5.42
C ASN A 384 28.00 -24.22 -5.82
#